data_AF-A0A6N9VGH6-F1
#
_entry.id   AF-A0A6N9VGH6-F1
#
_cell.length_a   1.000
_cell.length_b   1.000
_cell.length_c   1.000
_cell.angle_alpha   90.00
_cell.angle_beta   90.00
_cell.angle_gamma   90.00
#
_symmetry.space_group_name_H-M   'P 1'
#
loop_
_entity.id
_entity.type
_entity.pdbx_description
1 polymer ?
#
loop_
_entity_poly.entity_id
_entity_poly.type
_entity_poly.pdbx_seq_one_letter_code
_entity_poly.pdbx_strand_id
1 'polypeptide(L)'
;ALTDLLNTPPSANLAPFVIGLVVVAIGMAFGTNAGYAINPARDFGPRLASFLTGYDDAWRDQYGNLYFWVPIVGPLVGGVIGAGMY
;
A
#
# COMPACT_ATOMS: atom_id res chain seq x y z
N ALA A 1 10.42 -11.09 -7.55
CA ALA A 1 9.71 -12.36 -7.83
C ALA A 1 8.97 -12.34 -9.17
N LEU A 2 7.84 -11.64 -9.30
CA LEU A 2 7.01 -11.70 -10.51
C LEU A 2 7.62 -11.06 -11.77
N THR A 3 8.52 -10.10 -11.59
CA THR A 3 9.22 -9.40 -12.68
C THR A 3 10.66 -9.89 -12.88
N ASP A 4 11.07 -10.92 -12.14
CA ASP A 4 12.43 -11.45 -12.23
C ASP A 4 12.54 -12.47 -13.36
N LEU A 5 13.47 -12.23 -14.29
CA LEU A 5 13.72 -13.07 -15.47
C LEU A 5 14.49 -14.35 -15.13
N LEU A 6 15.15 -14.40 -13.98
CA LEU A 6 15.86 -15.59 -13.48
C LEU A 6 14.93 -16.54 -12.69
N ASN A 7 13.68 -16.13 -12.46
CA ASN A 7 12.64 -16.95 -11.85
C ASN A 7 11.66 -17.49 -12.92
N THR A 8 10.47 -17.93 -12.52
CA THR A 8 9.37 -18.29 -13.43
C THR A 8 8.37 -17.12 -13.52
N PRO A 9 8.62 -16.09 -14.33
CA PRO A 9 7.72 -14.95 -14.45
C PRO A 9 6.42 -15.32 -15.20
N PRO A 10 5.32 -14.57 -14.96
CA PRO A 10 4.10 -14.71 -15.75
C PRO A 10 4.36 -14.51 -17.25
N SER A 11 3.89 -15.44 -18.08
CA SER A 11 4.02 -15.36 -19.54
C SER A 11 2.96 -14.45 -20.17
N ALA A 12 3.04 -14.24 -21.49
CA ALA A 12 2.03 -13.53 -22.28
C ALA A 12 1.69 -12.10 -21.80
N ASN A 13 2.68 -11.36 -21.27
CA ASN A 13 2.51 -10.00 -20.72
C ASN A 13 1.50 -9.90 -19.57
N LEU A 14 1.27 -10.99 -18.84
CA LEU A 14 0.32 -11.02 -17.72
C LEU A 14 0.88 -10.45 -16.42
N ALA A 15 2.14 -10.00 -16.39
CA ALA A 15 2.76 -9.47 -15.17
C ALA A 15 1.94 -8.35 -14.49
N PRO A 16 1.40 -7.32 -15.19
CA PRO A 16 0.57 -6.30 -14.56
C PRO A 16 -0.73 -6.86 -13.97
N PHE A 17 -1.35 -7.82 -14.66
CA PHE A 17 -2.57 -8.47 -14.20
C PHE A 17 -2.33 -9.26 -12.92
N VAL A 18 -1.26 -10.06 -12.88
CA VAL A 18 -0.88 -10.85 -11.69
C VAL A 18 -0.49 -9.93 -10.52
N ILE A 19 0.23 -8.83 -10.77
CA ILE A 19 0.51 -7.82 -9.73
C ILE A 19 -0.79 -7.24 -9.17
N GLY A 20 -1.77 -6.93 -10.04
CA GLY A 20 -3.10 -6.50 -9.61
C GLY A 20 -3.79 -7.52 -8.71
N LEU A 21 -3.74 -8.81 -9.07
CA LEU A 21 -4.29 -9.89 -8.23
C LEU A 21 -3.57 -10.02 -6.88
N VAL A 22 -2.26 -9.75 -6.81
CA VAL A 22 -1.54 -9.68 -5.53
C VAL A 22 -2.09 -8.56 -4.66
N VAL A 23 -2.32 -7.36 -5.22
CA VAL A 23 -2.93 -6.25 -4.47
C VAL A 23 -4.34 -6.61 -4.00
N VAL A 24 -5.14 -7.28 -4.83
CA VAL A 24 -6.47 -7.79 -4.43
C VAL A 24 -6.35 -8.79 -3.29
N ALA A 25 -5.45 -9.76 -3.37
CA ALA A 25 -5.23 -10.76 -2.32
C ALA A 25 -4.82 -10.12 -0.99
N ILE A 26 -3.92 -9.13 -1.01
CA ILE A 26 -3.53 -8.34 0.17
C ILE A 26 -4.74 -7.60 0.74
N GLY A 27 -5.55 -6.96 -0.11
CA GLY A 27 -6.75 -6.24 0.31
C GLY A 27 -7.80 -7.15 0.95
N MET A 28 -8.02 -8.34 0.39
CA MET A 28 -8.95 -9.32 0.94
C MET A 28 -8.46 -9.93 2.27
N ALA A 29 -7.15 -10.18 2.41
CA ALA A 29 -6.60 -10.82 3.59
C ALA A 29 -6.36 -9.84 4.76
N PHE A 30 -5.94 -8.61 4.47
CA PHE A 30 -5.45 -7.65 5.48
C PHE A 30 -6.15 -6.29 5.43
N GLY A 31 -7.12 -6.10 4.53
CA GLY A 31 -7.76 -4.80 4.35
C GLY A 31 -8.59 -4.32 5.54
N THR A 32 -9.14 -5.22 6.35
CA THR A 32 -9.93 -4.88 7.53
C THR A 32 -9.10 -4.25 8.65
N ASN A 33 -7.79 -4.46 8.68
CA ASN A 33 -6.92 -3.93 9.74
C ASN A 33 -6.66 -2.43 9.56
N ALA A 34 -6.33 -2.00 8.34
CA ALA A 34 -5.84 -0.65 8.06
C ALA A 34 -6.08 -0.18 6.61
N GLY A 35 -6.99 -0.82 5.86
CA GLY A 35 -7.30 -0.45 4.49
C GLY A 35 -6.17 -0.70 3.48
N TYR A 36 -5.24 -1.61 3.80
CA TYR A 36 -4.10 -2.02 2.95
C TYR A 36 -3.36 -0.83 2.31
N ALA A 37 -3.06 0.20 3.10
CA ALA A 37 -2.35 1.40 2.68
C ALA A 37 -0.84 1.14 2.43
N ILE A 38 -0.54 0.29 1.44
CA ILE A 38 0.79 -0.21 1.10
C ILE A 38 1.59 0.74 0.19
N ASN A 39 1.09 1.96 -0.05
CA ASN A 39 1.72 2.95 -0.91
C ASN A 39 1.57 4.35 -0.27
N PRO A 40 2.67 5.05 0.05
CA PRO A 40 2.63 6.37 0.67
C PRO A 40 1.84 7.42 -0.13
N ALA A 41 2.00 7.46 -1.46
CA ALA A 41 1.31 8.42 -2.30
C ALA A 41 -0.21 8.13 -2.38
N ARG A 42 -0.59 6.85 -2.36
CA ARG A 42 -1.99 6.39 -2.40
C ARG A 42 -2.78 6.75 -1.15
N ASP A 43 -2.10 7.05 -0.05
CA ASP A 43 -2.71 7.47 1.22
C ASP A 43 -2.53 8.98 1.48
N PHE A 44 -1.30 9.51 1.39
CA PHE A 44 -1.01 10.90 1.72
C PHE A 44 -1.71 11.92 0.80
N GLY A 45 -1.72 11.68 -0.52
CA GLY A 45 -2.32 12.60 -1.48
C GLY A 45 -3.82 12.84 -1.22
N PRO A 46 -4.64 11.78 -1.13
CA PRO A 46 -6.04 11.91 -0.74
C PRO A 46 -6.25 12.55 0.64
N ARG A 47 -5.43 12.24 1.65
CA ARG A 47 -5.54 12.88 2.98
C ARG A 47 -5.30 14.38 2.92
N LEU A 48 -4.28 14.82 2.20
CA LEU A 48 -4.00 16.24 2.03
C LEU A 48 -5.15 16.93 1.31
N ALA A 49 -5.70 16.32 0.25
CA ALA A 49 -6.88 16.85 -0.42
C ALA A 49 -8.10 16.94 0.51
N SER A 50 -8.35 15.91 1.33
CA SER A 50 -9.42 15.93 2.35
C SER A 50 -9.21 17.06 3.36
N PHE A 51 -7.99 17.23 3.88
CA PHE A 51 -7.67 18.31 4.80
C PHE A 51 -7.92 19.70 4.19
N LEU A 52 -7.47 19.91 2.95
CA LEU A 52 -7.69 21.17 2.22
C LEU A 52 -9.16 21.45 1.90
N THR A 53 -10.00 20.41 1.86
CA THR A 53 -11.44 20.53 1.61
C THR A 53 -12.28 20.64 2.88
N GLY A 54 -11.64 20.78 4.05
CA GLY A 54 -12.31 21.06 5.33
C GLY A 54 -12.49 19.84 6.24
N TYR A 55 -11.88 18.70 5.92
CA TYR A 55 -11.86 17.54 6.81
C TYR A 55 -10.68 17.63 7.78
N ASP A 56 -10.88 18.30 8.92
CA ASP A 56 -9.85 18.54 9.94
C ASP A 56 -9.30 17.24 10.58
N ASP A 57 -10.04 16.15 10.47
CA ASP A 57 -9.70 14.82 11.00
C ASP A 57 -8.91 13.95 10.01
N ALA A 58 -8.59 14.44 8.81
CA ALA A 58 -7.93 13.66 7.74
C ALA A 58 -6.58 13.03 8.14
N TRP A 59 -5.92 13.57 9.17
CA TRP A 59 -4.63 13.09 9.69
C TRP A 59 -4.75 12.00 10.77
N ARG A 60 -5.97 11.70 11.22
CA ARG A 60 -6.26 10.83 12.36
C ARG A 60 -6.88 9.49 11.93
N ASP A 61 -6.84 8.51 12.82
CA ASP A 61 -7.60 7.26 12.70
C ASP A 61 -9.01 7.38 13.29
N GLN A 62 -9.79 6.30 13.21
CA GLN A 62 -11.15 6.20 13.76
C GLN A 62 -11.22 6.39 15.29
N TYR A 63 -10.10 6.29 15.99
CA TYR A 63 -9.99 6.48 17.44
C TYR A 63 -9.45 7.86 17.81
N GLY A 64 -9.18 8.72 16.82
CA GLY A 64 -8.67 10.07 17.00
C GLY A 64 -7.14 10.18 17.14
N ASN A 65 -6.38 9.10 16.97
CA ASN A 65 -4.92 9.11 17.05
C ASN A 65 -4.28 9.58 15.74
N LEU A 66 -3.11 10.22 15.82
CA LEU A 66 -2.36 10.65 14.65
C LEU A 66 -1.85 9.43 13.85
N TYR A 67 -2.36 9.25 12.63
CA TYR A 67 -2.16 8.00 11.88
C TYR A 67 -1.46 8.18 10.52
N PHE A 68 -1.51 9.38 9.92
CA PHE A 68 -1.04 9.62 8.55
C PHE A 68 0.42 9.18 8.25
N TRP A 69 1.26 9.10 9.28
CA TRP A 69 2.66 8.71 9.15
C TRP A 69 2.84 7.19 8.99
N VAL A 70 1.91 6.37 9.50
CA VAL A 70 1.99 4.91 9.46
C VAL A 70 1.95 4.40 8.02
N PRO A 71 1.02 4.84 7.14
CA PRO A 71 1.03 4.50 5.71
C PRO A 71 2.22 5.03 4.91
N ILE A 72 3.11 5.83 5.52
CA ILE A 72 4.33 6.32 4.89
C ILE A 72 5.51 5.46 5.33
N VAL A 73 5.76 5.40 6.64
CA VAL A 73 6.91 4.69 7.21
C VAL A 73 6.75 3.18 7.03
N GLY A 74 5.56 2.64 7.28
CA GLY A 74 5.28 1.20 7.17
C GLY A 74 5.64 0.62 5.80
N PRO A 75 5.11 1.16 4.69
CA PRO A 75 5.45 0.67 3.36
C PRO A 75 6.91 0.88 2.96
N LEU A 76 7.55 1.97 3.37
CA LEU A 76 8.97 2.20 3.06
C LEU A 76 9.88 1.19 3.75
N VAL A 77 9.64 0.93 5.04
CA VAL A 77 10.38 -0.08 5.81
C VAL A 77 10.07 -1.49 5.29
N GLY A 78 8.78 -1.80 5.11
CA GLY A 78 8.32 -3.10 4.63
C GLY A 78 8.82 -3.42 3.21
N GLY A 79 8.89 -2.42 2.33
CA GLY A 79 9.43 -2.58 0.98
C GLY A 79 10.92 -2.93 0.97
N VAL A 80 11.72 -2.27 1.81
CA VAL A 80 13.16 -2.58 1.95
C VAL A 80 13.36 -3.97 2.54
N ILE A 81 12.64 -4.32 3.61
CA ILE A 81 12.74 -5.65 4.24
C ILE A 81 12.32 -6.73 3.23
N GLY A 82 11.17 -6.56 2.57
CA GLY A 82 10.66 -7.52 1.59
C GLY A 82 11.60 -7.70 0.40
N ALA A 83 12.22 -6.63 -0.08
CA ALA A 83 13.24 -6.70 -1.13
C ALA A 83 14.52 -7.40 -0.65
N GLY A 84 14.94 -7.19 0.60
CA GLY A 84 16.12 -7.86 1.16
C GLY A 84 15.91 -9.34 1.51
N MET A 85 14.66 -9.76 1.71
CA MET A 85 14.28 -11.16 1.91
C MET A 85 14.08 -11.93 0.60
N TYR A 86 13.89 -11.21 -0.51
CA TYR A 86 13.74 -11.78 -1.85
C TYR A 86 15.10 -12.08 -2.46
#